data_AF-A0A8J6AHF3-F1
#
_entry.id   AF-A0A8J6AHF3-F1
#
_cell.length_a   1.000
_cell.length_b   1.000
_cell.length_c   1.000
_cell.angle_alpha   90.00
_cell.angle_beta   90.00
_cell.angle_gamma   90.00
#
_symmetry.space_group_name_H-M   'P 1'
#
loop_
_entity.id
_entity.type
_entity.pdbx_description
1 polymer ?
#
loop_
_entity_poly.entity_id
_entity_poly.type
_entity_poly.pdbx_seq_one_letter_code
_entity_poly.pdbx_strand_id
1 'polypeptide(L)'
;MEFPDLGAHCSEPSCQRLDFLPLKCDACSGIFCADHVAYAQHHCGSAYQKDIQVPVCPLCNVPVPVARGEPPDRAVGEHIDRDCRFDPAQQKRKTCCPHQSTRFGFCGHHLQPKSDLAVTYLSQQTPNLLNICHRATAQSPSRTSPPVIALQNGLSEDEALQRALELSLAEAKPQVPSSQEEDDLALAQALSASEAEYQRQQAQSRNLKPSNCSLC
;
A
#
# COMPACT_ATOMS: atom_id res chain seq x y z
N MET A 1 -21.71 41.85 43.75
CA MET A 1 -20.92 40.65 43.40
C MET A 1 -20.88 40.60 41.89
N GLU A 2 -19.72 40.88 41.33
CA GLU A 2 -19.43 40.74 39.91
C GLU A 2 -18.94 39.30 39.68
N PHE A 3 -19.75 38.49 39.00
CA PHE A 3 -19.35 37.15 38.58
C PHE A 3 -18.34 37.32 37.44
N PRO A 4 -17.12 36.76 37.52
CA PRO A 4 -16.17 36.76 36.42
C PRO A 4 -16.82 36.09 35.21
N ASP A 5 -16.64 36.62 34.01
CA ASP A 5 -17.22 36.09 32.77
C ASP A 5 -16.73 34.64 32.54
N LEU A 6 -17.56 33.65 32.88
CA LEU A 6 -17.20 32.23 32.87
C LEU A 6 -17.49 31.63 31.50
N GLY A 7 -16.43 31.42 30.72
CA GLY A 7 -16.49 30.70 29.44
C GLY A 7 -16.24 31.60 28.24
N ALA A 8 -16.30 31.03 27.05
CA ALA A 8 -16.13 31.76 25.80
C ALA A 8 -17.17 31.33 24.77
N HIS A 9 -17.47 32.22 23.84
CA HIS A 9 -18.41 31.92 22.76
C HIS A 9 -17.69 31.21 21.63
N CYS A 10 -18.40 30.29 20.98
CA CYS A 10 -17.95 29.70 19.72
C CYS A 10 -17.76 30.80 18.66
N SER A 11 -16.60 30.80 17.99
CA SER A 11 -16.26 31.75 16.91
C SER A 11 -17.00 31.46 15.61
N GLU A 12 -17.69 30.31 15.54
CA GLU A 12 -18.55 29.96 14.41
C GLU A 12 -19.79 30.87 14.40
N PRO A 13 -20.03 31.64 13.32
CA PRO A 13 -21.11 32.63 13.25
C PRO A 13 -22.50 32.02 13.41
N SER A 14 -22.67 30.73 13.10
CA SER A 14 -23.94 30.03 13.20
C SER A 14 -24.27 29.49 14.61
N CYS A 15 -23.27 29.36 15.49
CA CYS A 15 -23.45 28.73 16.79
C CYS A 15 -23.49 29.73 17.95
N GLN A 16 -22.48 30.62 18.03
CA GLN A 16 -22.27 31.62 19.10
C GLN A 16 -22.55 31.14 20.54
N ARG A 17 -22.54 29.83 20.77
CA ARG A 17 -22.88 29.23 22.06
C ARG A 17 -21.75 29.48 23.06
N LEU A 18 -22.13 29.84 24.28
CA LEU A 18 -21.23 29.89 25.43
C LEU A 18 -20.84 28.48 25.86
N ASP A 19 -19.55 28.18 25.75
CA ASP A 19 -18.97 26.95 26.27
C ASP A 19 -18.05 27.29 27.46
N PHE A 20 -18.24 26.57 28.56
CA PHE A 20 -17.46 26.77 29.78
C PHE A 20 -16.06 26.18 29.65
N LEU A 21 -15.84 25.31 28.65
CA LEU A 21 -14.55 24.74 28.29
C LEU A 21 -14.15 25.25 26.90
N PRO A 22 -13.54 26.45 26.81
CA PRO A 22 -13.13 27.00 25.53
C PRO A 22 -12.09 26.10 24.84
N LEU A 23 -12.47 25.51 23.71
CA LEU A 23 -11.59 24.67 22.91
C LEU A 23 -10.92 25.53 21.84
N LYS A 24 -9.58 25.56 21.82
CA LYS A 24 -8.79 26.26 20.81
C LYS A 24 -8.45 25.33 19.67
N CYS A 25 -8.76 25.73 18.44
CA CYS A 25 -8.26 25.05 17.25
C CYS A 25 -6.73 25.24 17.15
N ASP A 26 -5.98 24.16 17.00
CA ASP A 26 -4.51 24.19 16.88
C ASP A 26 -4.03 24.70 15.50
N ALA A 27 -4.93 24.79 14.52
CA ALA A 27 -4.62 25.28 13.18
C ALA A 27 -4.89 26.79 13.02
N CYS A 28 -6.07 27.27 13.42
CA CYS A 28 -6.47 28.68 13.26
C CYS A 28 -6.50 29.48 14.58
N SER A 29 -6.25 28.85 15.73
CA SER A 29 -6.29 29.44 17.07
C SER A 29 -7.63 30.04 17.51
N GLY A 30 -8.70 29.85 16.73
CA GLY A 30 -10.06 30.24 17.09
C GLY A 30 -10.63 29.40 18.24
N ILE A 31 -11.57 29.98 18.98
CA ILE A 31 -12.27 29.32 20.09
C ILE A 31 -13.58 28.74 19.56
N PHE A 32 -13.81 27.44 19.79
CA PHE A 32 -15.02 26.75 19.34
C PHE A 32 -15.61 25.91 20.48
N CYS A 33 -16.89 25.56 20.36
CA CYS A 33 -17.53 24.59 21.25
C CYS A 33 -17.18 23.15 20.84
N ALA A 34 -17.56 22.17 21.68
CA ALA A 34 -17.33 20.74 21.42
C ALA A 34 -17.84 20.27 20.04
N ASP A 35 -18.95 20.86 19.57
CA ASP A 35 -19.59 20.51 18.30
C ASP A 35 -19.00 21.21 17.07
N HIS A 36 -18.10 22.19 17.25
CA HIS A 36 -17.51 22.95 16.14
C HIS A 36 -15.97 22.97 16.16
N VAL A 37 -15.33 22.28 17.13
CA VAL A 37 -13.87 22.21 17.24
C VAL A 37 -13.21 21.43 16.10
N ALA A 38 -13.92 20.49 15.46
CA ALA A 38 -13.38 19.75 14.34
C ALA A 38 -13.18 20.66 13.11
N TYR A 39 -12.08 20.49 12.38
CA TYR A 39 -11.72 21.36 11.26
C TYR A 39 -12.79 21.46 10.17
N ALA A 40 -13.55 20.38 9.94
CA ALA A 40 -14.64 20.33 8.97
C ALA A 40 -15.86 21.16 9.38
N GLN A 41 -16.09 21.36 10.68
CA GLN A 41 -17.29 22.02 11.20
C GLN A 41 -17.16 23.55 11.23
N HIS A 42 -15.95 24.08 11.44
CA HIS A 42 -15.70 25.53 11.42
C HIS A 42 -14.94 26.01 10.17
N HIS A 43 -14.92 25.19 9.11
CA HIS A 43 -14.27 25.50 7.82
C HIS A 43 -12.86 26.08 7.99
N CYS A 44 -12.00 25.35 8.70
CA CYS A 44 -10.67 25.84 9.06
C CYS A 44 -9.78 26.11 7.82
N GLY A 45 -9.40 27.37 7.58
CA GLY A 45 -8.54 27.73 6.45
C GLY A 45 -7.14 27.11 6.49
N SER A 46 -6.69 26.65 7.66
CA SER A 46 -5.39 25.97 7.86
C SER A 46 -5.53 24.48 8.17
N ALA A 47 -6.70 23.87 7.92
CA ALA A 47 -6.94 22.42 8.10
C ALA A 47 -5.85 21.56 7.44
N TYR A 48 -5.47 21.94 6.21
CA TYR A 48 -4.47 21.22 5.40
C TYR A 48 -3.10 21.06 6.08
N GLN A 49 -2.75 21.92 7.04
CA GLN A 49 -1.47 21.84 7.75
C GLN A 49 -1.47 20.88 8.94
N LYS A 50 -2.64 20.37 9.33
CA LYS A 50 -2.85 19.61 10.58
C LYS A 50 -3.63 18.32 10.38
N ASP A 51 -4.30 18.15 9.24
CA ASP A 51 -4.99 16.91 8.86
C ASP A 51 -3.98 15.81 8.44
N ILE A 52 -3.20 15.34 9.42
CA ILE A 52 -2.28 14.21 9.24
C ILE A 52 -3.09 12.94 9.48
N GLN A 53 -3.65 12.40 8.40
CA GLN A 53 -4.29 11.10 8.42
C GLN A 53 -3.21 10.02 8.64
N VAL A 54 -3.41 9.18 9.66
CA VAL A 54 -2.52 8.06 9.95
C VAL A 54 -3.02 6.84 9.16
N PRO A 55 -2.37 6.45 8.05
CA PRO A 55 -2.76 5.30 7.27
C PRO A 55 -2.52 4.02 8.08
N VAL A 56 -3.37 3.02 7.84
CA VAL A 56 -3.23 1.69 8.43
C VAL A 56 -2.60 0.76 7.40
N CYS A 57 -1.62 -0.05 7.82
CA CYS A 57 -1.03 -1.04 6.93
C CYS A 57 -2.05 -2.15 6.62
N PRO A 58 -2.29 -2.50 5.35
CA PRO A 58 -3.28 -3.51 4.96
C PRO A 58 -2.91 -4.95 5.34
N LEU A 59 -1.63 -5.22 5.66
CA LEU A 59 -1.15 -6.57 5.97
C LEU A 59 -1.19 -6.88 7.47
N CYS A 60 -0.89 -5.89 8.31
CA CYS A 60 -0.76 -6.07 9.75
C CYS A 60 -1.82 -5.31 10.56
N ASN A 61 -2.61 -4.44 9.91
CA ASN A 61 -3.60 -3.56 10.54
C ASN A 61 -3.04 -2.65 11.66
N VAL A 62 -1.73 -2.39 11.64
CA VAL A 62 -1.08 -1.45 12.56
C VAL A 62 -1.08 -0.06 11.93
N PRO A 63 -1.42 1.00 12.67
CA PRO A 63 -1.28 2.38 12.20
C PRO A 63 0.19 2.70 11.93
N VAL A 64 0.48 3.21 10.73
CA VAL A 64 1.83 3.54 10.28
C VAL A 64 2.08 5.03 10.50
N PRO A 65 3.07 5.43 11.32
CA PRO A 65 3.42 6.83 11.49
C PRO A 65 3.90 7.45 10.18
N VAL A 66 3.32 8.59 9.79
CA VAL A 66 3.72 9.35 8.60
C VAL A 66 4.32 10.68 9.04
N ALA A 67 5.49 11.03 8.50
CA ALA A 67 6.10 12.32 8.76
C ALA A 67 5.33 13.45 8.07
N ARG A 68 5.35 14.65 8.64
CA ARG A 68 4.68 15.82 8.06
C ARG A 68 5.25 16.11 6.67
N GLY A 69 4.39 16.08 5.65
CA GLY A 69 4.76 16.34 4.25
C GLY A 69 5.20 15.11 3.46
N GLU A 70 5.24 13.93 4.08
CA GLU A 70 5.45 12.66 3.40
C GLU A 70 4.11 12.06 2.95
N PRO A 71 3.98 11.54 1.72
CA PRO A 71 2.78 10.86 1.29
C PRO A 71 2.57 9.55 2.06
N PRO A 72 1.32 9.20 2.43
CA PRO A 72 1.02 8.00 3.21
C PRO A 72 1.47 6.70 2.52
N ASP A 73 1.39 6.64 1.19
CA ASP A 73 1.78 5.45 0.42
C ASP A 73 3.27 5.11 0.58
N ARG A 74 4.14 6.13 0.68
CA ARG A 74 5.58 5.90 0.85
C ARG A 74 5.89 5.33 2.23
N ALA A 75 5.30 5.92 3.27
CA ALA A 75 5.47 5.47 4.66
C ALA A 75 4.91 4.05 4.86
N VAL A 76 3.73 3.74 4.29
CA VAL A 76 3.15 2.40 4.34
C VAL A 76 4.00 1.41 3.53
N GLY A 77 4.53 1.80 2.37
CA GLY A 77 5.44 0.98 1.56
C GLY A 77 6.71 0.61 2.32
N GLU A 78 7.39 1.60 2.91
CA GLU A 78 8.59 1.35 3.71
C GLU A 78 8.29 0.47 4.93
N HIS A 79 7.14 0.67 5.59
CA HIS A 79 6.69 -0.24 6.64
C HIS A 79 6.51 -1.67 6.12
N ILE A 80 5.85 -1.87 4.98
CA ILE A 80 5.65 -3.20 4.36
C ILE A 80 7.01 -3.88 4.13
N ASP A 81 7.96 -3.17 3.54
CA ASP A 81 9.27 -3.72 3.18
C ASP A 81 10.14 -4.09 4.39
N ARG A 82 10.16 -3.24 5.43
CA ARG A 82 11.18 -3.30 6.51
C ARG A 82 10.63 -3.77 7.85
N ASP A 83 9.44 -3.30 8.25
CA ASP A 83 8.93 -3.41 9.61
C ASP A 83 7.61 -4.21 9.73
N CYS A 84 7.06 -4.69 8.61
CA CYS A 84 5.80 -5.40 8.61
C CYS A 84 5.96 -6.85 9.09
N ARG A 85 5.32 -7.14 10.23
CA ARG A 85 5.41 -8.45 10.88
C ARG A 85 4.80 -9.59 10.06
N PHE A 86 3.79 -9.29 9.25
CA PHE A 86 2.99 -10.26 8.49
C PHE A 86 3.33 -10.32 7.00
N ASP A 87 4.43 -9.69 6.59
CA ASP A 87 4.87 -9.76 5.20
C ASP A 87 5.33 -11.21 4.85
N PRO A 88 4.73 -11.86 3.84
CA PRO A 88 5.08 -13.22 3.43
C PRO A 88 6.48 -13.35 2.82
N ALA A 89 7.04 -12.27 2.24
CA ALA A 89 8.43 -12.21 1.79
C ALA A 89 9.40 -12.15 2.99
N GLN A 90 9.06 -11.41 4.05
CA GLN A 90 9.82 -11.46 5.29
C GLN A 90 9.73 -12.84 5.95
N GLN A 91 8.57 -13.50 5.96
CA GLN A 91 8.42 -14.85 6.55
C GLN A 91 9.33 -15.89 5.88
N LYS A 92 9.57 -15.80 4.56
CA LYS A 92 10.54 -16.65 3.86
C LYS A 92 11.99 -16.36 4.24
N ARG A 93 12.32 -15.10 4.57
CA ARG A 93 13.66 -14.68 5.03
C ARG A 93 13.97 -15.13 6.46
N LYS A 94 12.95 -15.42 7.28
CA LYS A 94 13.14 -15.95 8.67
C LYS A 94 13.34 -17.47 8.71
N THR A 95 13.22 -18.18 7.58
CA THR A 95 13.31 -19.66 7.51
C THR A 95 14.71 -20.18 7.13
N CYS A 96 15.77 -19.41 7.34
CA CYS A 96 17.13 -19.94 7.22
C CYS A 96 18.00 -19.53 8.41
N CYS A 97 17.66 -20.04 9.59
CA CYS A 97 18.68 -20.42 10.56
C CYS A 97 18.55 -21.95 10.75
N PRO A 98 19.52 -22.74 10.29
CA PRO A 98 19.50 -24.18 10.48
C PRO A 98 20.04 -24.48 11.88
N HIS A 99 19.25 -24.27 12.92
CA HIS A 99 19.59 -24.83 14.22
C HIS A 99 18.61 -25.94 14.57
N GLN A 100 19.09 -27.17 14.39
CA GLN A 100 18.46 -28.36 14.96
C GLN A 100 18.23 -28.14 16.45
N SER A 101 16.98 -28.30 16.87
CA SER A 101 16.57 -28.90 18.14
C SER A 101 17.54 -28.76 19.33
N THR A 102 17.43 -27.66 20.07
CA THR A 102 17.68 -27.72 21.53
C THR A 102 16.66 -26.88 22.27
N ARG A 103 15.94 -27.60 23.14
CA ARG A 103 14.95 -27.16 24.11
C ARG A 103 15.60 -26.10 25.02
N PHE A 104 14.98 -24.92 25.11
CA PHE A 104 15.43 -23.72 25.85
C PHE A 104 16.60 -22.94 25.23
N GLY A 105 16.27 -21.88 24.49
CA GLY A 105 17.21 -20.83 24.08
C GLY A 105 16.44 -19.60 23.58
N PHE A 106 16.48 -18.51 24.34
CA PHE A 106 15.99 -17.21 23.92
C PHE A 106 16.84 -16.68 22.77
N CYS A 107 16.26 -16.48 21.59
CA CYS A 107 16.86 -15.66 20.55
C CYS A 107 16.32 -14.23 20.72
N GLY A 108 17.09 -13.40 21.43
CA GLY A 108 16.83 -11.98 21.55
C GLY A 108 17.07 -11.27 20.22
N HIS A 109 16.02 -10.68 19.67
CA HIS A 109 16.08 -9.39 18.98
C HIS A 109 14.70 -8.73 19.08
N HIS A 110 14.38 -8.34 20.31
CA HIS A 110 13.43 -7.29 20.61
C HIS A 110 14.25 -6.02 20.83
N LEU A 111 14.20 -5.08 19.89
CA LEU A 111 14.53 -3.70 20.19
C LEU A 111 13.36 -2.84 19.74
N GLN A 112 12.40 -2.70 20.65
CA GLN A 112 11.55 -1.50 20.68
C GLN A 112 12.42 -0.30 21.05
N PRO A 113 12.22 0.87 20.41
CA PRO A 113 12.65 2.12 21.00
C PRO A 113 11.60 2.58 22.02
N LYS A 114 12.14 2.96 23.18
CA LYS A 114 11.46 3.45 24.38
C LYS A 114 11.00 4.90 24.19
N SER A 115 9.85 5.24 24.73
CA SER A 115 9.65 6.50 25.44
C SER A 115 8.75 6.28 26.65
N ASP A 116 9.38 5.98 27.78
CA ASP A 116 8.80 6.02 29.11
C ASP A 116 8.55 7.48 29.52
N LEU A 117 7.30 7.83 29.82
CA LEU A 117 6.99 8.60 31.02
C LEU A 117 5.84 7.91 31.74
N ALA A 118 6.19 7.30 32.86
CA ALA A 118 5.33 6.56 33.75
C ALA A 118 4.32 7.46 34.46
N VAL A 119 3.08 6.98 34.57
CA VAL A 119 2.30 7.18 35.80
C VAL A 119 1.65 5.84 36.16
N THR A 120 2.07 5.34 37.30
CA THR A 120 1.66 4.10 37.95
C THR A 120 0.28 4.28 38.58
N TYR A 121 -0.68 3.37 38.35
CA TYR A 121 -1.59 2.97 39.43
C TYR A 121 -2.31 1.62 39.15
N LEU A 122 -2.24 0.75 40.16
CA LEU A 122 -2.97 -0.50 40.42
C LEU A 122 -4.48 -0.42 40.07
N SER A 123 -5.27 -1.48 39.81
CA SER A 123 -5.19 -2.88 40.22
C SER A 123 -6.30 -3.72 39.52
N GLN A 124 -6.07 -5.03 39.43
CA GLN A 124 -7.05 -6.14 39.53
C GLN A 124 -8.17 -6.29 38.47
N GLN A 125 -8.00 -7.28 37.58
CA GLN A 125 -8.82 -8.51 37.52
C GLN A 125 -8.29 -9.51 36.47
N THR A 126 -7.90 -10.70 36.93
CA THR A 126 -7.82 -11.97 36.17
C THR A 126 -9.23 -12.58 36.01
N PRO A 127 -9.54 -13.62 35.18
CA PRO A 127 -8.67 -14.64 34.57
C PRO A 127 -8.86 -14.80 33.03
N ASN A 128 -7.84 -15.21 32.26
CA ASN A 128 -7.33 -16.56 32.01
C ASN A 128 -8.19 -17.44 31.08
N LEU A 129 -7.56 -17.78 29.94
CA LEU A 129 -7.60 -19.04 29.17
C LEU A 129 -8.67 -19.32 28.11
N LEU A 130 -8.09 -19.69 26.94
CA LEU A 130 -8.55 -20.60 25.88
C LEU A 130 -9.20 -19.99 24.64
N ASN A 131 -8.28 -19.63 23.76
CA ASN A 131 -8.31 -19.82 22.31
C ASN A 131 -8.96 -21.16 21.91
N ILE A 132 -10.11 -21.11 21.22
CA ILE A 132 -10.60 -22.20 20.36
C ILE A 132 -11.06 -21.57 19.04
N CYS A 133 -10.24 -21.77 18.00
CA CYS A 133 -10.59 -21.47 16.62
C CYS A 133 -11.61 -22.51 16.13
N HIS A 134 -12.85 -22.09 15.89
CA HIS A 134 -13.77 -22.86 15.06
C HIS A 134 -13.54 -22.53 13.59
N ARG A 135 -13.14 -23.59 12.89
CA ARG A 135 -13.01 -23.75 11.44
C ARG A 135 -14.28 -23.29 10.72
N ALA A 136 -14.23 -22.13 10.06
CA ALA A 136 -15.24 -21.72 9.10
C ALA A 136 -14.83 -22.22 7.70
N THR A 137 -15.60 -23.16 7.18
CA THR A 137 -15.62 -23.58 5.78
C THR A 137 -15.89 -22.39 4.86
N ALA A 138 -15.13 -22.31 3.79
CA ALA A 138 -15.36 -21.41 2.67
C ALA A 138 -16.81 -21.51 2.17
N GLN A 139 -17.52 -20.40 2.18
CA GLN A 139 -18.70 -20.15 1.34
C GLN A 139 -18.52 -18.81 0.63
N SER A 140 -18.67 -18.89 -0.69
CA SER A 140 -18.54 -17.87 -1.70
C SER A 140 -19.59 -16.75 -1.55
N PRO A 141 -19.31 -15.50 -1.95
CA PRO A 141 -20.32 -14.45 -1.92
C PRO A 141 -21.26 -14.54 -3.14
N SER A 142 -22.57 -14.60 -2.86
CA SER A 142 -23.64 -14.46 -3.84
C SER A 142 -23.74 -13.02 -4.34
N ARG A 143 -23.50 -12.81 -5.64
CA ARG A 143 -23.77 -11.56 -6.36
C ARG A 143 -25.26 -11.48 -6.71
N THR A 144 -25.91 -10.39 -6.33
CA THR A 144 -27.24 -10.00 -6.80
C THR A 144 -27.14 -9.48 -8.25
N SER A 145 -27.88 -10.10 -9.16
CA SER A 145 -28.00 -9.72 -10.57
C SER A 145 -28.89 -8.49 -10.78
N PRO A 146 -28.56 -7.55 -11.69
CA PRO A 146 -29.53 -6.59 -12.22
C PRO A 146 -30.39 -7.24 -13.33
N PRO A 147 -31.57 -6.66 -13.66
CA PRO A 147 -32.47 -7.26 -14.65
C PRO A 147 -31.86 -7.18 -16.06
N VAL A 148 -32.00 -8.29 -16.79
CA VAL A 148 -31.53 -8.44 -18.16
C VAL A 148 -32.45 -7.65 -19.07
N ILE A 149 -31.95 -6.56 -19.65
CA ILE A 149 -32.59 -5.90 -20.79
C ILE A 149 -32.36 -6.79 -22.00
N ALA A 150 -33.45 -7.28 -22.60
CA ALA A 150 -33.43 -8.04 -23.83
C ALA A 150 -32.85 -7.19 -24.98
N LEU A 151 -31.66 -7.55 -25.46
CA LEU A 151 -31.15 -7.09 -26.74
C LEU A 151 -31.37 -8.19 -27.78
N GLN A 152 -32.42 -7.96 -28.55
CA GLN A 152 -32.70 -8.61 -29.81
C GLN A 152 -31.51 -8.32 -30.76
N ASN A 153 -30.64 -9.30 -30.97
CA ASN A 153 -29.95 -9.64 -32.22
C ASN A 153 -28.78 -10.59 -31.90
N GLY A 154 -28.98 -11.87 -32.23
CA GLY A 154 -28.01 -12.92 -32.01
C GLY A 154 -26.81 -12.78 -32.94
N LEU A 155 -25.65 -12.49 -32.34
CA LEU A 155 -24.40 -13.04 -32.81
C LEU A 155 -23.99 -14.05 -31.73
N SER A 156 -23.77 -15.30 -32.13
CA SER A 156 -23.27 -16.31 -31.20
C SER A 156 -21.91 -15.88 -30.65
N GLU A 157 -21.62 -16.22 -29.40
CA GLU A 157 -20.38 -15.85 -28.70
C GLU A 157 -19.13 -16.13 -29.53
N ASP A 158 -19.15 -17.24 -30.29
CA ASP A 158 -18.06 -17.67 -31.15
C ASP A 158 -17.89 -16.77 -32.39
N GLU A 159 -19.00 -16.30 -32.99
CA GLU A 159 -18.95 -15.36 -34.12
C GLU A 159 -18.44 -13.97 -33.68
N ALA A 160 -18.76 -13.56 -32.45
CA ALA A 160 -18.21 -12.34 -31.86
C ALA A 160 -16.70 -12.46 -31.60
N LEU A 161 -16.25 -13.63 -31.12
CA LEU A 161 -14.84 -13.90 -30.86
C LEU A 161 -14.01 -13.97 -32.15
N GLN A 162 -14.55 -14.64 -33.17
CA GLN A 162 -13.92 -14.72 -34.49
C GLN A 162 -13.82 -13.35 -35.14
N ARG A 163 -14.88 -12.53 -35.09
CA ARG A 163 -14.82 -11.16 -35.61
C ARG A 163 -13.88 -10.26 -34.83
N ALA A 164 -13.76 -10.42 -33.51
CA ALA A 164 -12.80 -9.65 -32.71
C ALA A 164 -11.34 -10.00 -33.08
N LEU A 165 -11.03 -11.30 -33.23
CA LEU A 165 -9.72 -11.76 -33.69
C LEU A 165 -9.43 -11.29 -35.13
N GLU A 166 -10.42 -11.34 -36.01
CA GLU A 166 -10.31 -10.83 -37.38
C GLU A 166 -10.11 -9.31 -37.42
N LEU A 167 -10.80 -8.53 -36.57
CA LEU A 167 -10.62 -7.08 -36.46
C LEU A 167 -9.24 -6.72 -35.91
N SER A 168 -8.74 -7.45 -34.91
CA SER A 168 -7.37 -7.30 -34.39
C SER A 168 -6.28 -7.66 -35.42
N LEU A 169 -6.58 -8.56 -36.37
CA LEU A 169 -5.66 -8.92 -37.46
C LEU A 169 -5.80 -8.00 -38.68
N ALA A 170 -6.99 -7.42 -38.91
CA ALA A 170 -7.28 -6.49 -40.00
C ALA A 170 -6.79 -5.07 -39.73
N GLU A 171 -6.48 -4.71 -38.48
CA GLU A 171 -5.71 -3.51 -38.11
C GLU A 171 -4.22 -3.54 -38.53
N ALA A 172 -3.88 -4.38 -39.52
CA ALA A 172 -2.59 -4.37 -40.20
C ALA A 172 -2.71 -3.88 -41.66
N LYS A 173 -3.17 -2.64 -41.90
CA LYS A 173 -2.82 -1.80 -43.07
C LYS A 173 -3.40 -0.37 -43.04
N PRO A 174 -2.70 0.60 -43.66
CA PRO A 174 -1.79 1.55 -43.06
C PRO A 174 -2.49 2.88 -42.74
N GLN A 175 -2.54 3.24 -41.47
CA GLN A 175 -2.58 4.65 -41.09
C GLN A 175 -1.17 4.98 -40.60
N VAL A 176 -0.53 5.93 -41.30
CA VAL A 176 0.71 6.69 -40.99
C VAL A 176 1.65 6.00 -39.99
N PRO A 177 2.92 5.65 -40.34
CA PRO A 177 3.82 4.99 -39.39
C PRO A 177 3.84 5.84 -38.12
N SER A 178 3.26 5.29 -37.05
CA SER A 178 3.36 5.89 -35.74
C SER A 178 4.85 5.91 -35.45
N SER A 179 5.38 7.05 -35.00
CA SER A 179 6.79 7.15 -34.57
C SER A 179 7.17 6.04 -33.59
N GLN A 180 6.19 5.54 -32.84
CA GLN A 180 6.34 4.43 -31.91
C GLN A 180 6.65 3.07 -32.59
N GLU A 181 6.06 2.77 -33.76
CA GLU A 181 6.37 1.53 -34.49
C GLU A 181 7.78 1.56 -35.09
N GLU A 182 8.23 2.76 -35.51
CA GLU A 182 9.59 2.97 -36.01
C GLU A 182 10.64 2.83 -34.90
N ASP A 183 10.34 3.36 -33.70
CA ASP A 183 11.17 3.20 -32.50
C ASP A 183 11.23 1.72 -32.05
N ASP A 184 10.10 1.01 -32.06
CA ASP A 184 10.03 -0.41 -31.70
C ASP A 184 10.80 -1.29 -32.69
N LEU A 185 10.71 -1.00 -33.99
CA LEU A 185 11.52 -1.65 -35.04
C LEU A 185 13.01 -1.35 -34.89
N ALA A 186 13.38 -0.11 -34.59
CA ALA A 186 14.77 0.29 -34.36
C ALA A 186 15.37 -0.45 -33.16
N LEU A 187 14.59 -0.60 -32.07
CA LEU A 187 15.01 -1.36 -30.89
C LEU A 187 15.18 -2.85 -31.23
N ALA A 188 14.24 -3.44 -31.98
CA ALA A 188 14.32 -4.84 -32.41
C ALA A 188 15.56 -5.11 -33.29
N GLN A 189 15.87 -4.20 -34.22
CA GLN A 189 17.07 -4.27 -35.06
C GLN A 189 18.35 -4.13 -34.24
N ALA A 190 18.39 -3.21 -33.26
CA ALA A 190 19.54 -3.02 -32.39
C ALA A 190 19.83 -4.25 -31.52
N LEU A 191 18.79 -4.86 -30.92
CA LEU A 191 18.92 -6.11 -30.16
C LEU A 191 19.42 -7.25 -31.04
N SER A 192 18.87 -7.38 -32.26
CA SER A 192 19.28 -8.42 -33.22
C SER A 192 20.74 -8.26 -33.66
N ALA A 193 21.19 -7.03 -33.92
CA ALA A 193 22.57 -6.74 -34.29
C ALA A 193 23.53 -7.06 -33.14
N SER A 194 23.19 -6.65 -31.91
CA SER A 194 23.99 -6.94 -30.72
C SER A 194 24.05 -8.44 -30.42
N GLU A 195 22.94 -9.17 -30.60
CA GLU A 195 22.90 -10.62 -30.43
C GLU A 195 23.80 -11.31 -31.46
N ALA A 196 23.76 -10.89 -32.73
CA ALA A 196 24.62 -11.45 -33.77
C ALA A 196 26.12 -11.19 -33.49
N GLU A 197 26.47 -10.00 -32.99
CA GLU A 197 27.85 -9.69 -32.58
C GLU A 197 28.30 -10.54 -31.39
N TYR A 198 27.43 -10.68 -30.38
CA TYR A 198 27.71 -11.51 -29.22
C TYR A 198 27.90 -12.99 -29.61
N GLN A 199 27.06 -13.52 -30.49
CA GLN A 199 27.20 -14.88 -31.03
C GLN A 199 28.50 -15.05 -31.82
N ARG A 200 28.90 -14.06 -32.63
CA ARG A 200 30.18 -14.07 -33.35
C ARG A 200 31.38 -14.08 -32.39
N GLN A 201 31.34 -13.28 -31.33
CA GLN A 201 32.38 -13.29 -30.30
C GLN A 201 32.42 -14.62 -29.54
N GLN A 202 31.27 -15.23 -29.25
CA GLN A 202 31.21 -16.58 -28.69
C GLN A 202 31.79 -17.63 -29.64
N ALA A 203 31.49 -17.56 -30.93
CA ALA A 203 32.03 -18.48 -31.93
C ALA A 203 33.54 -18.30 -32.09
N GLN A 204 34.03 -17.06 -32.11
CA GLN A 204 35.45 -16.74 -32.14
C GLN A 204 36.16 -17.21 -30.87
N SER A 205 35.60 -16.97 -29.68
CA SER A 205 36.19 -17.46 -28.41
C SER A 205 36.12 -18.98 -28.26
N ARG A 206 35.14 -19.65 -28.90
CA ARG A 206 35.13 -21.10 -29.07
C ARG A 206 36.21 -21.58 -30.03
N ASN A 207 36.52 -20.83 -31.09
CA ASN A 207 37.55 -21.16 -32.08
C ASN A 207 38.97 -20.83 -31.59
N LEU A 208 39.12 -19.79 -30.76
CA LEU A 208 40.38 -19.34 -30.15
C LEU A 208 40.81 -20.16 -28.93
N LYS A 209 40.04 -21.17 -28.51
CA LYS A 209 40.53 -22.17 -27.54
C LYS A 209 41.55 -23.05 -28.24
N PRO A 210 42.86 -22.95 -27.91
CA PRO A 210 43.87 -23.71 -28.60
C PRO A 210 43.70 -25.19 -28.26
N SER A 211 43.43 -26.00 -29.29
CA SER A 211 43.65 -27.43 -29.26
C SER A 211 45.16 -27.72 -29.33
N ASN A 212 45.88 -27.51 -28.23
CA ASN A 212 47.14 -28.22 -27.99
C ASN A 212 47.51 -28.14 -26.51
N CYS A 213 47.05 -29.12 -25.74
CA CYS A 213 47.76 -29.53 -24.52
C CYS A 213 48.43 -30.86 -24.87
N SER A 214 49.63 -30.80 -25.46
CA SER A 214 50.49 -31.98 -25.48
C SER A 214 51.06 -32.12 -24.08
N LEU A 215 50.64 -33.20 -23.41
CA LEU A 215 51.39 -33.80 -22.33
C LEU A 215 52.86 -33.96 -22.75
N CYS A 216 53.76 -33.46 -21.92
CA CYS A 216 55.09 -34.00 -21.61
C CYS A 216 55.61 -33.28 -20.37
#